data_AF-A0A945L6Y8-F1
#
_entry.id   AF-A0A945L6Y8-F1
#
_cell.length_a   1.000
_cell.length_b   1.000
_cell.length_c   1.000
_cell.angle_alpha   90.00
_cell.angle_beta   90.00
_cell.angle_gamma   90.00
#
_symmetry.space_group_name_H-M   'P 1'
#
loop_
_entity.id
_entity.type
_entity.pdbx_description
1 polymer ?
#
loop_
_entity_poly.entity_id
_entity_poly.type
_entity_poly.pdbx_seq_one_letter_code
_entity_poly.pdbx_strand_id
1 'polypeptide(L)'
;MKASRDETRASQILKSEVEDLRAYDWMTLVALDGEANYVPQSSFTDTYSTCYTVKRIISMRSATQRRVTMQVAWTDNGGLSHSREYITLIAKNGLYD
;
A
#
# COMPACT_ATOMS: atom_id res chain seq x y z
N MET A 1 18.48 -12.77 10.93
CA MET A 1 17.23 -12.63 11.73
C MET A 1 16.53 -11.27 11.63
N LYS A 2 17.19 -10.15 11.28
CA LYS A 2 16.53 -8.82 11.14
C LYS A 2 15.90 -8.55 9.76
N ALA A 3 16.52 -8.97 8.66
CA ALA A 3 15.94 -8.84 7.31
C ALA A 3 14.53 -9.43 7.19
N SER A 4 14.32 -10.63 7.76
CA SER A 4 13.01 -11.28 7.84
C SER A 4 11.95 -10.44 8.61
N ARG A 5 12.38 -9.61 9.57
CA ARG A 5 11.48 -8.70 10.29
C ARG A 5 11.07 -7.51 9.42
N ASP A 6 12.01 -6.93 8.68
CA ASP A 6 11.69 -5.79 7.80
C ASP A 6 10.80 -6.21 6.62
N GLU A 7 11.01 -7.41 6.09
CA GLU A 7 10.11 -8.00 5.09
C GLU A 7 8.71 -8.28 5.63
N THR A 8 8.61 -8.80 6.86
CA THR A 8 7.32 -9.05 7.52
C THR A 8 6.58 -7.72 7.74
N ARG A 9 7.31 -6.69 8.18
CA ARG A 9 6.77 -5.35 8.38
C ARG A 9 6.31 -4.72 7.07
N ALA A 10 7.12 -4.76 6.02
CA ALA A 10 6.73 -4.28 4.69
C ALA A 10 5.45 -4.97 4.20
N SER A 11 5.30 -6.28 4.44
CA SER A 11 4.09 -7.03 4.09
C SER A 11 2.87 -6.58 4.91
N GLN A 12 3.06 -6.29 6.20
CA GLN A 12 1.98 -5.78 7.07
C GLN A 12 1.51 -4.39 6.62
N ILE A 13 2.44 -3.50 6.25
CA ILE A 13 2.13 -2.18 5.68
C ILE A 13 1.31 -2.32 4.40
N LEU A 14 1.79 -3.13 3.45
CA LEU A 14 1.10 -3.36 2.18
C LEU A 14 -0.31 -3.93 2.38
N LYS A 15 -0.46 -4.87 3.33
CA LYS A 15 -1.76 -5.45 3.64
C LYS A 15 -2.69 -4.42 4.27
N SER A 16 -2.24 -3.67 5.28
CA SER A 16 -3.07 -2.67 5.97
C SER A 16 -3.66 -1.66 4.98
N GLU A 17 -2.83 -1.09 4.11
CA GLU A 17 -3.27 -0.09 3.14
C GLU A 17 -4.25 -0.65 2.11
N VAL A 18 -4.07 -1.91 1.69
CA VAL A 18 -5.03 -2.55 0.78
C VAL A 18 -6.37 -2.80 1.48
N GLU A 19 -6.37 -3.18 2.76
CA GLU A 19 -7.62 -3.32 3.50
C GLU A 19 -8.31 -1.96 3.73
N ASP A 20 -7.56 -0.89 3.98
CA ASP A 20 -8.09 0.48 4.07
C ASP A 20 -8.76 0.89 2.74
N LEU A 21 -8.09 0.62 1.60
CA LEU A 21 -8.66 0.88 0.27
C LEU A 21 -9.91 0.04 -0.03
N ARG A 22 -10.03 -1.15 0.56
CA ARG A 22 -11.24 -1.99 0.46
C ARG A 22 -12.38 -1.54 1.36
N ALA A 23 -12.10 -0.68 2.34
CA ALA A 23 -13.11 -0.09 3.21
C ALA A 23 -13.73 1.18 2.62
N TYR A 24 -13.10 1.79 1.60
CA TYR A 24 -13.66 2.96 0.93
C TYR A 24 -14.84 2.62 0.02
N ASP A 25 -15.74 3.58 -0.18
CA ASP A 25 -16.73 3.50 -1.24
C ASP A 25 -16.08 3.65 -2.63
N TRP A 26 -16.82 3.27 -3.68
CA TRP A 26 -16.32 3.31 -5.05
C TRP A 26 -15.93 4.73 -5.52
N MET A 27 -16.69 5.77 -5.15
CA MET A 27 -16.39 7.13 -5.57
C MET A 27 -15.09 7.63 -4.94
N THR A 28 -14.87 7.33 -3.66
CA THR A 28 -13.63 7.63 -2.95
C THR A 28 -12.46 6.92 -3.62
N LEU A 29 -12.59 5.63 -3.95
CA LEU A 29 -11.52 4.91 -4.65
C LEU A 29 -11.18 5.51 -6.02
N VAL A 30 -12.20 5.92 -6.79
CA VAL A 30 -12.02 6.59 -8.09
C VAL A 30 -11.35 7.96 -7.94
N ALA A 31 -11.68 8.71 -6.89
CA ALA A 31 -11.07 10.01 -6.61
C ALA A 31 -9.58 9.88 -6.24
N LEU A 32 -9.13 8.70 -5.83
CA LEU A 32 -7.73 8.37 -5.53
C LEU A 32 -6.95 7.84 -6.74
N ASP A 33 -7.54 7.82 -7.94
CA ASP A 33 -6.83 7.46 -9.19
C ASP A 33 -5.55 8.31 -9.35
N GLY A 34 -4.47 7.67 -9.76
CA GLY A 34 -3.15 8.27 -9.90
C GLY A 34 -2.14 7.75 -8.88
N GLU A 35 -1.04 8.48 -8.76
CA GLU A 35 0.08 8.14 -7.88
C GLU A 35 0.09 9.05 -6.65
N ALA A 36 0.25 8.47 -5.47
CA ALA A 36 0.39 9.21 -4.22
C ALA A 36 1.34 8.51 -3.25
N ASN A 37 2.03 9.29 -2.43
CA ASN A 37 2.71 8.78 -1.25
C ASN A 37 1.65 8.43 -0.21
N TYR A 38 1.73 7.22 0.34
CA TYR A 38 0.88 6.79 1.43
C TYR A 38 1.63 6.91 2.74
N VAL A 39 1.01 7.54 3.73
CA VAL A 39 1.52 7.60 5.09
C VAL A 39 0.66 6.65 5.93
N PRO A 40 1.18 5.48 6.34
CA PRO A 40 0.40 4.51 7.09
C PRO A 40 -0.17 5.12 8.38
N GLN A 41 -1.47 5.03 8.62
CA GLN A 41 -2.09 5.66 9.80
C GLN A 41 -2.04 4.80 11.08
N SER A 42 -1.06 3.91 11.22
CA SER A 42 -0.95 3.03 12.40
C SER A 42 0.18 3.47 13.33
N SER A 43 0.18 2.96 14.56
CA SER A 43 1.28 3.10 15.54
C SER A 43 2.66 2.68 15.01
N PHE A 44 2.72 2.08 13.81
CA PHE A 44 3.92 1.80 13.05
C PHE A 44 4.67 3.07 12.58
N THR A 45 3.96 4.14 12.20
CA THR A 45 4.61 5.38 11.71
C THR A 45 5.36 6.13 12.79
N ASP A 46 4.90 6.06 14.05
CA ASP A 46 5.53 6.81 15.14
C ASP A 46 6.95 6.31 15.46
N THR A 47 7.27 5.04 15.13
CA THR A 47 8.58 4.45 15.43
C THR A 47 9.45 4.21 14.19
N TYR A 48 8.85 3.98 13.01
CA TYR A 48 9.60 3.54 11.82
C TYR A 48 9.22 4.26 10.52
N SER A 49 8.36 5.30 10.54
CA SER A 49 7.94 6.01 9.31
C SER A 49 9.11 6.51 8.47
N THR A 50 10.23 6.90 9.10
CA THR A 50 11.43 7.36 8.37
C THR A 50 12.20 6.24 7.67
N CYS A 51 11.94 4.98 8.02
CA CYS A 51 12.63 3.82 7.43
C CYS A 51 11.89 3.24 6.22
N TYR A 52 10.61 3.57 6.04
CA TYR A 52 9.77 2.99 4.98
C TYR A 52 9.11 4.09 4.15
N THR A 53 9.33 4.06 2.84
CA THR A 53 8.59 4.88 1.88
C THR A 53 7.52 4.03 1.23
N VAL A 54 6.26 4.48 1.29
CA VAL A 54 5.13 3.78 0.69
C VAL A 54 4.53 4.60 -0.44
N LYS A 55 4.34 3.96 -1.58
CA LYS A 55 3.78 4.56 -2.79
C LYS A 55 2.57 3.75 -3.23
N ARG A 56 1.48 4.46 -3.52
CA ARG A 56 0.24 3.92 -4.05
C ARG A 56 0.06 4.39 -5.48
N ILE A 57 -0.35 3.48 -6.34
CA ILE A 57 -0.76 3.77 -7.72
C ILE A 57 -2.12 3.11 -7.94
N ILE A 58 -3.14 3.92 -8.17
CA ILE A 58 -4.46 3.43 -8.57
C ILE A 58 -4.68 3.79 -10.03
N SER A 59 -5.08 2.81 -10.83
CA SER A 59 -5.32 3.00 -12.26
C SER A 59 -6.60 2.31 -12.70
N MET A 60 -7.30 2.95 -13.63
CA MET A 60 -8.46 2.36 -14.26
C MET A 60 -8.05 1.16 -15.11
N ARG A 61 -8.61 -0.02 -14.79
CA ARG A 61 -8.55 -1.19 -15.67
C ARG A 61 -9.80 -1.30 -16.53
N SER A 62 -10.97 -0.97 -15.97
CA SER A 62 -12.24 -0.86 -16.67
C SER A 62 -13.16 0.12 -15.91
N ALA A 63 -14.35 0.40 -16.47
CA ALA A 63 -15.35 1.24 -15.81
C ALA A 63 -15.76 0.72 -14.41
N THR A 64 -15.57 -0.57 -14.14
CA THR A 64 -15.96 -1.23 -12.89
C THR A 64 -14.78 -1.87 -12.16
N GLN A 65 -13.53 -1.65 -12.60
CA GLN A 65 -12.34 -2.22 -11.96
C GLN A 65 -11.20 -1.21 -11.88
N ARG A 66 -10.58 -1.15 -10.70
CA ARG A 66 -9.33 -0.45 -10.45
C ARG A 66 -8.22 -1.44 -10.17
N ARG A 67 -7.06 -1.21 -10.79
CA ARG A 67 -5.81 -1.85 -10.41
C ARG A 67 -5.13 -0.99 -9.39
N VAL A 68 -4.83 -1.58 -8.24
CA VAL A 68 -4.09 -0.95 -7.15
C VAL A 68 -2.71 -1.60 -7.10
N THR A 69 -1.67 -0.80 -7.26
CA THR A 69 -0.29 -1.19 -7.04
C THR A 69 0.22 -0.44 -5.82
N MET A 70 0.70 -1.19 -4.84
CA MET A 70 1.33 -0.67 -3.64
C MET A 70 2.80 -1.05 -3.64
N GLN A 71 3.67 -0.10 -3.38
CA GLN A 71 5.10 -0.33 -3.26
C GLN A 71 5.58 0.18 -1.91
N VAL A 72 6.36 -0.64 -1.20
CA VAL A 72 7.11 -0.25 0.00
C VAL A 72 8.59 -0.35 -0.32
N ALA A 73 9.34 0.71 -0.06
CA ALA A 73 10.79 0.74 -0.13
C ALA A 73 11.37 1.00 1.27
N TRP A 74 12.45 0.32 1.62
CA TRP A 74 13.16 0.54 2.89
C TRP A 74 14.65 0.31 2.74
N THR A 75 15.43 0.97 3.60
CA THR A 75 16.87 0.72 3.72
C THR A 75 17.10 -0.15 4.95
N ASP A 76 17.79 -1.28 4.78
CA ASP A 76 18.16 -2.12 5.91
C ASP A 76 19.33 -1.50 6.71
N ASN A 77 19.63 -2.08 7.86
CA ASN A 77 20.72 -1.61 8.71
C ASN A 77 22.12 -1.75 8.07
N GLY A 78 22.24 -2.49 6.97
CA GLY A 78 23.46 -2.59 6.16
C GLY A 78 23.57 -1.50 5.10
N GLY A 79 22.58 -0.60 5.00
CA GLY A 79 22.52 0.44 3.98
C GLY A 79 22.00 -0.05 2.63
N LEU A 80 21.54 -1.30 2.54
CA LEU A 80 20.99 -1.84 1.30
C LEU A 80 19.53 -1.43 1.16
N SER A 81 19.20 -0.93 -0.02
CA SER A 81 17.82 -0.58 -0.36
C SER A 81 17.07 -1.81 -0.85
N HIS A 82 15.90 -2.02 -0.27
CA HIS A 82 14.97 -3.08 -0.61
C HIS A 82 13.63 -2.47 -1.04
N SER A 83 12.91 -3.20 -1.88
CA SER A 83 11.54 -2.83 -2.21
C SER A 83 10.66 -4.06 -2.34
N ARG A 84 9.38 -3.87 -2.06
CA ARG A 84 8.35 -4.89 -2.21
C ARG A 84 7.12 -4.28 -2.84
N GLU A 85 6.57 -4.99 -3.81
CA GLU A 85 5.37 -4.60 -4.51
C GLU A 85 4.23 -5.57 -4.19
N TYR A 86 3.03 -5.02 -4.08
CA TYR A 86 1.78 -5.77 -4.04
C TYR A 86 0.80 -5.18 -5.05
N ILE A 87 0.24 -6.03 -5.90
CA ILE A 87 -0.74 -5.63 -6.91
C ILE A 87 -2.04 -6.36 -6.63
N THR A 88 -3.15 -5.63 -6.65
CA THR A 88 -4.49 -6.19 -6.55
C THR A 88 -5.48 -5.48 -7.46
N LEU A 89 -6.66 -6.06 -7.58
CA LEU A 89 -7.78 -5.54 -8.34
C LEU A 89 -8.96 -5.35 -7.41
N ILE A 90 -9.52 -4.15 -7.43
CA ILE A 90 -10.73 -3.82 -6.69
C ILE A 90 -11.84 -3.60 -7.73
N ALA A 91 -12.91 -4.38 -7.62
CA ALA A 91 -14.07 -4.28 -8.50
C ALA A 91 -15.19 -3.51 -7.78
N LYS A 92 -15.99 -2.76 -8.54
CA LYS A 92 -17.12 -1.97 -8.01
C LYS A 92 -18.08 -2.81 -7.17
N ASN A 93 -18.40 -4.03 -7.62
CA ASN A 93 -19.31 -4.95 -6.92
C ASN A 93 -18.60 -5.83 -5.87
N GLY A 94 -17.32 -5.57 -5.59
CA GLY A 94 -16.51 -6.27 -4.58
C GLY A 94 -16.10 -5.39 -3.40
N LEU A 95 -16.53 -4.13 -3.40
CA LEU A 95 -16.49 -3.23 -2.24
C LEU A 95 -17.84 -3.32 -1.53
N TYR A 96 -17.86 -2.98 -0.23
CA TYR A 96 -19.13 -2.74 0.46
C TYR A 96 -19.83 -1.57 -0.23
N ASP A 97 -20.90 -1.88 -0.98
CA ASP A 97 -21.88 -0.92 -1.50
C ASP A 97 -23.13 -0.98 -0.61
#